data_AF-A0A016U892-F1
#
_entry.id   AF-A0A016U892-F1
#
_cell.length_a   1.000
_cell.length_b   1.000
_cell.length_c   1.000
_cell.angle_alpha   90.00
_cell.angle_beta   90.00
_cell.angle_gamma   90.00
#
_symmetry.space_group_name_H-M   'P 1'
#
loop_
_entity.id
_entity.type
_entity.pdbx_description
1 polymer ?
#
loop_
_entity_poly.entity_id
_entity_poly.type
_entity_poly.pdbx_seq_one_letter_code
_entity_poly.pdbx_strand_id
1 'polypeptide(L)'
;MSNGAAERLQALVHECNVQLALFRNATQGIGTSHDGASLRREVETAGRACLKACEAAKNCVLPQLRHEGVEFTRHASQFIGCVAAYVVEMKRCVALEKTFPAPTEPSITPQQIANMEAMLVTLENLITVHFSTSESSPTDKVTPRRRRATSCRPQCVCSKLKTSYA
;
A
#
# COMPACT_ATOMS: atom_id res chain seq x y z
N MET A 1 5.01 -6.95 22.07
CA MET A 1 3.74 -6.19 22.14
C MET A 1 3.55 -5.52 20.78
N SER A 2 2.77 -6.10 19.85
CA SER A 2 2.43 -5.44 18.56
C SER A 2 1.35 -6.14 17.69
N ASN A 3 0.76 -7.29 18.07
CA ASN A 3 -0.20 -7.98 17.17
C ASN A 3 -1.53 -7.23 16.93
N GLY A 4 -1.98 -6.38 17.86
CA GLY A 4 -3.31 -5.76 17.75
C GLY A 4 -3.45 -4.76 16.60
N ALA A 5 -2.36 -4.09 16.19
CA ALA A 5 -2.35 -3.17 15.06
C ALA A 5 -2.49 -3.90 13.72
N ALA A 6 -1.73 -4.98 13.55
CA ALA A 6 -1.76 -5.81 12.34
C ALA A 6 -3.12 -6.52 12.19
N GLU A 7 -3.65 -7.10 13.27
CA GLU A 7 -4.98 -7.75 13.27
C GLU A 7 -6.10 -6.74 12.94
N ARG A 8 -6.03 -5.53 13.51
CA ARG A 8 -6.99 -4.46 13.19
C ARG A 8 -6.91 -4.05 11.72
N LEU A 9 -5.70 -3.87 11.19
CA LEU A 9 -5.53 -3.52 9.79
C LEU A 9 -6.02 -4.66 8.87
N GLN A 10 -5.75 -5.91 9.22
CA GLN A 10 -6.26 -7.07 8.49
C GLN A 10 -7.80 -7.05 8.41
N ALA A 11 -8.48 -6.80 9.52
CA ALA A 11 -9.94 -6.70 9.55
C ALA A 11 -10.46 -5.56 8.66
N LEU A 12 -9.80 -4.39 8.69
CA LEU A 12 -10.16 -3.25 7.85
C LEU A 12 -9.92 -3.54 6.36
N VAL A 13 -8.85 -4.24 6.02
CA VAL A 13 -8.55 -4.66 4.63
C VAL A 13 -9.57 -5.69 4.15
N HIS A 14 -9.97 -6.63 5.01
CA HIS A 14 -11.04 -7.57 4.68
C HIS A 14 -12.34 -6.83 4.37
N GLU A 15 -12.73 -5.88 5.22
CA GLU A 15 -13.92 -5.05 5.00
C GLU A 15 -13.83 -4.27 3.67
N CYS A 16 -12.68 -3.65 3.37
CA CYS A 16 -12.49 -2.96 2.08
C CYS A 16 -12.72 -3.90 0.89
N ASN A 17 -12.23 -5.14 0.96
CA ASN A 17 -12.41 -6.12 -0.11
C ASN A 17 -13.87 -6.57 -0.25
N VAL A 18 -14.59 -6.75 0.87
CA VAL A 18 -16.03 -7.07 0.86
C VAL A 18 -16.81 -5.95 0.20
N GLN A 19 -16.58 -4.69 0.61
CA GLN A 19 -17.29 -3.54 0.03
C GLN A 19 -16.96 -3.34 -1.47
N LEU A 20 -15.71 -3.58 -1.87
CA LEU A 20 -15.31 -3.53 -3.28
C LEU A 20 -16.00 -4.62 -4.11
N ALA A 21 -16.15 -5.83 -3.56
CA ALA A 21 -16.86 -6.92 -4.24
C ALA A 21 -18.35 -6.58 -4.43
N LEU A 22 -19.00 -6.03 -3.40
CA LEU A 22 -20.39 -5.56 -3.49
C LEU A 22 -20.54 -4.46 -4.53
N PHE A 23 -19.65 -3.47 -4.53
CA PHE A 23 -19.67 -2.39 -5.50
C PHE A 23 -19.50 -2.91 -6.94
N ARG A 24 -18.55 -3.81 -7.17
CA ARG A 24 -18.35 -4.48 -8.47
C ARG A 24 -19.61 -5.18 -8.96
N ASN A 25 -20.24 -5.97 -8.09
CA ASN A 25 -21.44 -6.72 -8.42
C ASN A 25 -22.59 -5.77 -8.80
N ALA A 26 -22.81 -4.72 -8.03
CA ALA A 26 -23.84 -3.72 -8.35
C ALA A 26 -23.53 -3.00 -9.68
N THR A 27 -22.29 -2.53 -9.87
CA THR A 27 -21.90 -1.81 -11.08
C THR A 27 -21.98 -2.67 -12.35
N GLN A 28 -21.84 -4.00 -12.25
CA GLN A 28 -22.04 -4.92 -13.38
C GLN A 28 -23.49 -4.96 -13.90
N GLY A 29 -24.47 -4.60 -13.09
CA GLY A 29 -25.87 -4.58 -13.51
C GLY A 29 -26.24 -3.37 -14.38
N ILE A 30 -25.41 -2.32 -14.44
CA ILE A 30 -25.65 -1.12 -15.26
C ILE A 30 -25.65 -1.50 -16.74
N GLY A 31 -26.67 -1.06 -17.48
CA GLY A 31 -26.88 -1.39 -18.88
C GLY A 31 -27.52 -2.76 -19.13
N THR A 32 -27.93 -3.48 -18.09
CA THR A 32 -28.64 -4.78 -18.20
C THR A 32 -30.15 -4.63 -17.99
N SER A 33 -30.91 -5.74 -18.12
CA SER A 33 -32.35 -5.76 -17.80
C SER A 33 -32.68 -5.44 -16.35
N HIS A 34 -31.70 -5.52 -15.44
CA HIS A 34 -31.85 -5.19 -14.02
C HIS A 34 -31.53 -3.73 -13.71
N ASP A 35 -31.14 -2.95 -14.73
CA ASP A 35 -30.78 -1.56 -14.58
C ASP A 35 -32.00 -0.68 -14.34
N GLY A 36 -32.27 -0.43 -13.06
CA GLY A 36 -33.36 0.43 -12.60
C GLY A 36 -33.01 1.13 -11.30
N ALA A 37 -33.96 1.93 -10.79
CA ALA A 37 -33.73 2.79 -9.62
C ALA A 37 -33.21 2.04 -8.38
N SER A 38 -33.63 0.79 -8.18
CA SER A 38 -33.15 -0.05 -7.08
C SER A 38 -31.66 -0.36 -7.21
N LEU A 39 -31.22 -0.83 -8.38
CA LEU A 39 -29.82 -1.12 -8.65
C LEU A 39 -28.97 0.15 -8.56
N ARG A 40 -29.43 1.28 -9.10
CA ARG A 40 -28.70 2.55 -9.04
C ARG A 40 -28.45 3.00 -7.61
N ARG A 41 -29.44 2.86 -6.73
CA ARG A 41 -29.28 3.13 -5.30
C ARG A 41 -28.30 2.14 -4.64
N GLU A 42 -28.29 0.88 -5.07
CA GLU A 42 -27.35 -0.12 -4.58
C GLU A 42 -25.90 0.23 -4.97
N VAL A 43 -25.66 0.61 -6.22
CA VAL A 43 -24.35 1.10 -6.72
C VAL A 43 -23.86 2.28 -5.88
N GLU A 44 -24.70 3.29 -5.71
CA GLU A 44 -24.42 4.49 -4.91
C GLU A 44 -24.08 4.15 -3.45
N THR A 45 -24.85 3.22 -2.86
CA THR A 45 -24.66 2.79 -1.47
C THR A 45 -23.38 1.99 -1.29
N ALA A 46 -23.11 1.03 -2.18
CA ALA A 46 -21.91 0.21 -2.15
C ALA A 46 -20.65 1.05 -2.39
N GLY A 47 -20.70 2.00 -3.34
CA GLY A 47 -19.60 2.95 -3.58
C GLY A 47 -19.27 3.79 -2.34
N ARG A 48 -20.30 4.35 -1.67
CA ARG A 48 -20.09 5.07 -0.40
C ARG A 48 -19.51 4.19 0.70
N ALA A 49 -19.98 2.95 0.84
CA ALA A 49 -19.47 2.03 1.84
C ALA A 49 -17.99 1.70 1.59
N CYS A 50 -17.62 1.49 0.33
CA CYS A 50 -16.24 1.25 -0.08
C CYS A 50 -15.33 2.45 0.23
N LEU A 51 -15.80 3.67 -0.04
CA LEU A 51 -15.08 4.91 0.33
C LEU A 51 -14.83 4.98 1.83
N LYS A 52 -15.86 4.79 2.66
CA LYS A 52 -15.75 4.83 4.13
C LYS A 52 -14.80 3.75 4.66
N ALA A 53 -14.84 2.54 4.11
CA ALA A 53 -13.94 1.46 4.48
C ALA A 53 -12.47 1.83 4.17
N CYS A 54 -12.20 2.39 2.99
CA CYS A 54 -10.87 2.88 2.62
C CYS A 54 -10.39 4.00 3.54
N GLU A 55 -11.24 4.96 3.91
CA GLU A 55 -10.88 6.02 4.85
C GLU A 55 -10.52 5.48 6.23
N ALA A 56 -11.29 4.51 6.74
CA ALA A 56 -11.02 3.86 8.01
C ALA A 56 -9.68 3.10 8.01
N ALA A 57 -9.41 2.33 6.94
CA ALA A 57 -8.14 1.63 6.76
C ALA A 57 -6.95 2.61 6.64
N LYS A 58 -7.08 3.68 5.85
CA LYS A 58 -6.06 4.74 5.73
C LYS A 58 -5.67 5.31 7.09
N ASN A 59 -6.66 5.63 7.92
CA ASN A 59 -6.43 6.21 9.25
C ASN A 59 -5.71 5.24 10.21
N CYS A 60 -5.76 3.93 9.94
CA CYS A 60 -4.98 2.92 10.66
C CYS A 60 -3.54 2.82 10.14
N VAL A 61 -3.34 2.94 8.83
CA VAL A 61 -2.04 2.75 8.16
C VAL A 61 -1.08 3.90 8.40
N LEU A 62 -1.52 5.15 8.16
CA LEU A 62 -0.64 6.32 8.15
C LEU A 62 0.15 6.55 9.45
N PRO A 63 -0.42 6.36 10.66
CA PRO A 63 0.31 6.61 11.90
C PRO A 63 1.36 5.54 12.24
N GLN A 64 1.27 4.35 11.66
CA GLN A 64 1.91 3.14 12.20
C GLN A 64 2.96 2.54 11.25
N LEU A 65 2.96 2.91 9.96
CA LEU A 65 3.78 2.27 8.93
C LEU A 65 5.30 2.36 9.16
N ARG A 66 5.78 3.29 10.01
CA ARG A 66 7.21 3.39 10.37
C ARG A 66 7.62 2.54 11.58
N HIS A 67 6.66 2.07 12.35
CA HIS A 67 6.88 1.49 13.69
C HIS A 67 6.47 0.04 13.80
N GLU A 68 5.65 -0.45 12.87
CA GLU A 68 5.12 -1.81 12.89
C GLU A 68 5.98 -2.81 12.09
N GLY A 69 5.77 -4.09 12.38
CA GLY A 69 6.53 -5.20 11.80
C GLY A 69 6.00 -5.69 10.44
N VAL A 70 6.62 -6.76 9.94
CA VAL A 70 6.40 -7.32 8.59
C VAL A 70 4.93 -7.63 8.28
N GLU A 71 4.17 -8.19 9.23
CA GLU A 71 2.75 -8.51 9.01
C GLU A 71 1.88 -7.26 8.78
N PHE A 72 2.17 -6.18 9.50
CA PHE A 72 1.47 -4.92 9.27
C PHE A 72 1.77 -4.35 7.88
N THR A 73 3.05 -4.34 7.49
CA THR A 73 3.48 -3.88 6.17
C THR A 73 2.83 -4.73 5.06
N ARG A 74 2.71 -6.04 5.26
CA ARG A 74 2.00 -6.94 4.34
C ARG A 74 0.54 -6.55 4.18
N HIS A 75 -0.19 -6.31 5.28
CA HIS A 75 -1.59 -5.88 5.21
C HIS A 75 -1.73 -4.47 4.60
N ALA A 76 -0.78 -3.57 4.85
CA ALA A 76 -0.74 -2.27 4.20
C ALA A 76 -0.55 -2.39 2.68
N SER A 77 0.32 -3.30 2.20
CA SER A 77 0.45 -3.57 0.76
C SER A 77 -0.83 -4.14 0.16
N GLN A 78 -1.52 -5.04 0.87
CA GLN A 78 -2.83 -5.55 0.44
C GLN A 78 -3.88 -4.44 0.37
N PHE A 79 -3.87 -3.51 1.34
CA PHE A 79 -4.74 -2.35 1.34
C PHE A 79 -4.51 -1.47 0.11
N ILE A 80 -3.26 -1.17 -0.25
CA ILE A 80 -2.92 -0.40 -1.46
C ILE A 80 -3.52 -1.07 -2.71
N GLY A 81 -3.34 -2.38 -2.85
CA GLY A 81 -3.94 -3.13 -3.95
C GLY A 81 -5.47 -3.00 -4.00
N CYS A 82 -6.14 -3.04 -2.85
CA CYS A 82 -7.58 -2.85 -2.74
C CYS A 82 -8.01 -1.44 -3.16
N VAL A 83 -7.28 -0.40 -2.75
CA VAL A 83 -7.56 0.99 -3.14
C VAL A 83 -7.37 1.20 -4.65
N ALA A 84 -6.29 0.67 -5.21
CA ALA A 84 -6.05 0.73 -6.66
C ALA A 84 -7.19 0.07 -7.45
N ALA A 85 -7.61 -1.12 -7.00
CA ALA A 85 -8.72 -1.85 -7.57
C ALA A 85 -10.05 -1.08 -7.46
N TYR A 86 -10.27 -0.35 -6.36
CA TYR A 86 -11.45 0.48 -6.18
C TYR A 86 -11.45 1.71 -7.10
N VAL A 87 -10.32 2.40 -7.28
CA VAL A 87 -10.20 3.52 -8.22
C VAL A 87 -10.55 3.09 -9.66
N VAL A 88 -10.07 1.92 -10.08
CA VAL A 88 -10.42 1.35 -11.40
C VAL A 88 -11.93 1.13 -11.51
N GLU A 89 -12.54 0.59 -10.45
CA GLU A 89 -13.98 0.33 -10.43
C GLU A 89 -14.82 1.61 -10.43
N MET A 90 -14.39 2.65 -9.70
CA MET A 90 -15.01 3.97 -9.71
C MET A 90 -15.04 4.56 -11.13
N LYS A 91 -13.92 4.48 -11.86
CA LYS A 91 -13.83 4.93 -13.26
C LYS A 91 -14.75 4.11 -14.16
N ARG A 92 -14.82 2.79 -13.95
CA ARG A 92 -15.74 1.90 -14.67
C ARG A 92 -17.20 2.28 -14.44
N CYS A 93 -17.58 2.54 -13.19
CA CYS A 93 -18.92 3.01 -12.83
C CYS A 93 -19.26 4.30 -13.57
N VAL A 94 -18.40 5.32 -13.50
CA VAL A 94 -18.61 6.60 -14.21
C VAL A 94 -18.76 6.41 -15.71
N ALA A 95 -17.95 5.53 -16.33
CA ALA A 95 -18.07 5.25 -17.76
C ALA A 95 -19.42 4.61 -18.10
N LEU A 96 -19.87 3.64 -17.30
CA LEU A 96 -21.14 2.96 -17.51
C LEU A 96 -22.34 3.88 -17.29
N GLU A 97 -22.33 4.73 -16.25
CA GLU A 97 -23.40 5.69 -16.01
C GLU A 97 -23.51 6.74 -17.13
N LYS A 98 -22.40 7.07 -17.79
CA LYS A 98 -22.41 7.93 -18.98
C LYS A 98 -23.00 7.23 -20.21
N THR A 99 -22.71 5.94 -20.40
CA THR A 99 -23.25 5.16 -21.52
C THR A 99 -24.73 4.83 -21.33
N PHE A 100 -25.13 4.54 -20.10
CA PHE A 100 -26.49 4.19 -19.71
C PHE A 100 -27.01 5.22 -18.69
N PRO A 101 -27.45 6.40 -19.16
CA PRO A 101 -27.88 7.47 -18.27
C PRO A 101 -29.20 7.11 -17.58
N ALA A 102 -29.29 7.47 -16.31
CA ALA A 102 -30.50 7.39 -15.49
C ALA A 102 -30.83 8.80 -14.95
N PRO A 103 -32.11 9.11 -14.64
CA PRO A 103 -32.51 10.39 -14.06
C PRO A 103 -32.14 10.48 -12.56
N THR A 104 -30.90 10.13 -12.21
CA THR A 104 -30.35 10.12 -10.86
C THR A 104 -29.02 10.87 -10.88
N GLU A 105 -28.60 11.36 -9.70
CA GLU A 105 -27.25 11.88 -9.55
C GLU A 105 -26.20 10.79 -9.83
N PRO A 106 -24.99 11.16 -10.31
CA PRO A 106 -23.93 10.20 -10.53
C PRO A 106 -23.53 9.52 -9.21
N SER A 107 -23.40 8.20 -9.22
CA SER A 107 -23.04 7.43 -8.03
C SER A 107 -21.63 7.77 -7.53
N ILE A 108 -20.75 8.16 -8.46
CA ILE A 108 -19.37 8.53 -8.20
C ILE A 108 -19.05 9.86 -8.89
N THR A 109 -18.50 10.80 -8.13
CA THR A 109 -18.05 12.11 -8.64
C THR A 109 -16.58 12.09 -9.06
N PRO A 110 -16.17 12.95 -10.01
CA PRO A 110 -14.76 13.10 -10.37
C PRO A 110 -13.87 13.47 -9.17
N GLN A 111 -14.38 14.28 -8.24
CA GLN A 111 -13.64 14.67 -7.05
C GLN A 111 -13.37 13.48 -6.12
N GLN A 112 -14.33 12.56 -5.97
CA GLN A 112 -14.11 11.34 -5.20
C GLN A 112 -13.00 10.48 -5.82
N ILE A 113 -12.95 10.35 -7.14
CA ILE A 113 -11.88 9.62 -7.84
C ILE A 113 -10.53 10.29 -7.56
N ALA A 114 -10.44 11.61 -7.75
CA ALA A 114 -9.20 12.36 -7.53
C ALA A 114 -8.70 12.23 -6.07
N ASN A 115 -9.61 12.29 -5.09
CA ASN A 115 -9.26 12.10 -3.68
C ASN A 115 -8.70 10.70 -3.41
N MET A 116 -9.29 9.68 -4.02
CA MET A 116 -8.84 8.29 -3.87
C MET A 116 -7.50 8.02 -4.57
N GLU A 117 -7.27 8.62 -5.74
CA GLU A 117 -5.98 8.59 -6.44
C GLU A 117 -4.88 9.26 -5.61
N ALA A 118 -5.15 10.45 -5.03
CA ALA A 118 -4.21 11.14 -4.16
C ALA A 118 -3.87 10.31 -2.91
N MET A 119 -4.87 9.64 -2.33
CA MET A 119 -4.66 8.71 -1.22
C MET A 119 -3.77 7.53 -1.62
N LEU A 120 -4.02 6.93 -2.78
CA LEU A 120 -3.22 5.82 -3.31
C LEU A 120 -1.76 6.22 -3.47
N VAL A 121 -1.49 7.34 -4.14
CA VAL A 121 -0.13 7.89 -4.30
C VAL A 121 0.55 8.10 -2.96
N THR A 122 -0.17 8.63 -1.97
CA THR A 122 0.38 8.83 -0.62
C THR A 122 0.79 7.50 0.03
N LEU A 123 -0.05 6.46 -0.08
CA LEU A 123 0.24 5.15 0.48
C LEU A 123 1.41 4.44 -0.23
N GLU A 124 1.47 4.52 -1.55
CA GLU A 124 2.55 3.93 -2.37
C GLU A 124 3.90 4.57 -2.04
N ASN A 125 3.93 5.91 -1.92
CA ASN A 125 5.13 6.63 -1.52
C ASN A 125 5.59 6.23 -0.11
N LEU A 126 4.67 6.08 0.83
CA LEU A 126 4.99 5.69 2.20
C LEU A 126 5.56 4.28 2.29
N ILE A 127 4.97 3.32 1.58
CA ILE A 127 5.49 1.95 1.52
C ILE A 127 6.86 1.92 0.83
N THR A 128 7.04 2.67 -0.25
CA THR A 128 8.33 2.77 -0.94
C THR A 128 9.41 3.30 0.00
N VAL A 129 9.14 4.40 0.71
CA VAL A 129 10.07 4.97 1.69
C VAL A 129 10.37 3.96 2.81
N HIS A 130 9.36 3.25 3.32
CA HIS A 130 9.56 2.21 4.34
C HIS A 130 10.53 1.14 3.84
N PHE A 131 10.33 0.57 2.64
CA PHE A 131 11.23 -0.43 2.08
C PHE A 131 12.63 0.11 1.75
N SER A 132 12.75 1.35 1.29
CA SER A 132 14.06 1.97 1.01
C SER A 132 14.86 2.31 2.27
N THR A 133 14.21 2.51 3.41
CA THR A 133 14.85 2.94 4.68
C THR A 133 14.94 1.85 5.75
N SER A 134 14.25 0.72 5.54
CA SER A 134 14.28 -0.44 6.45
C SER A 134 15.45 -1.39 6.20
N GLU A 135 16.36 -1.09 5.27
CA GLU A 135 17.65 -1.78 5.25
C GLU A 135 18.39 -1.51 6.57
N SER A 136 18.70 -2.61 7.27
CA SER A 136 19.50 -2.65 8.50
C SER A 136 20.69 -1.68 8.42
N SER A 137 20.86 -0.85 9.46
CA SER A 137 22.08 -0.06 9.67
C SER A 137 23.32 -0.92 9.33
N PRO A 138 24.34 -0.39 8.63
CA PRO A 138 25.54 -1.15 8.26
C PRO A 138 26.25 -1.80 9.46
N THR A 139 25.93 -1.34 10.67
CA THR A 139 26.42 -1.87 11.95
C THR A 139 26.01 -3.30 12.26
N ASP A 140 24.87 -3.79 11.75
CA ASP A 140 24.39 -5.16 12.05
C ASP A 140 24.97 -6.23 11.10
N LYS A 141 25.55 -5.82 9.97
CA LYS A 141 26.24 -6.72 9.03
C LYS A 141 27.72 -6.94 9.38
N VAL A 142 28.23 -6.25 10.40
CA VAL A 142 29.57 -6.53 10.94
C VAL A 142 29.42 -7.64 11.97
N THR A 143 29.58 -8.89 11.56
CA THR A 143 29.96 -9.94 12.51
C THR A 143 31.14 -9.43 13.33
N PRO A 144 31.07 -9.38 14.67
CA PRO A 144 32.23 -9.04 15.47
C PRO A 144 33.28 -10.11 15.17
N ARG A 145 34.24 -9.77 14.31
CA ARG A 145 35.36 -10.65 14.02
C ARG A 145 36.06 -10.83 15.35
N ARG A 146 35.88 -11.99 15.98
CA ARG A 146 36.52 -12.37 17.24
C ARG A 146 38.01 -12.05 17.08
N ARG A 147 38.49 -10.98 17.73
CA ARG A 147 39.92 -10.74 17.86
C ARG A 147 40.44 -11.91 18.68
N ARG A 148 40.97 -12.95 18.02
CA ARG A 148 41.93 -13.84 18.66
C ARG A 148 43.16 -12.97 18.93
N ALA A 149 43.20 -12.40 20.13
CA ALA A 149 44.42 -11.85 20.67
C ALA A 149 45.35 -13.04 20.96
N THR A 150 46.27 -13.29 20.04
CA THR A 150 47.63 -13.75 20.35
C THR A 150 48.49 -13.54 19.12
N SER A 151 49.35 -12.51 19.19
CA SER A 151 50.53 -12.32 18.36
C SER A 151 50.33 -12.05 16.85
N CYS A 152 50.23 -10.78 16.47
CA CYS A 152 50.77 -10.33 15.18
C CYS A 152 51.69 -9.12 15.43
N ARG A 153 53.01 -9.34 15.39
CA ARG A 153 54.01 -8.27 15.28
C ARG A 153 53.87 -7.60 13.91
N PRO A 154 53.89 -6.27 13.80
CA PRO A 154 54.03 -5.61 12.51
C PRO A 154 55.51 -5.65 12.09
N GLN A 155 55.87 -6.50 11.14
CA GLN A 155 57.13 -6.34 10.41
C GLN A 155 56.91 -5.25 9.35
N CYS A 156 57.37 -4.05 9.67
CA CYS A 156 57.60 -2.98 8.71
C CYS A 156 58.71 -3.42 7.75
N VAL A 157 58.37 -3.71 6.49
CA VAL A 157 59.33 -3.94 5.41
C VAL A 157 59.60 -2.63 4.68
N CYS A 158 60.43 -1.79 5.30
CA CYS A 158 61.23 -0.81 4.58
C CYS A 158 62.46 -1.54 4.00
N SER A 159 62.29 -2.23 2.86
CA SER A 159 63.43 -2.78 2.13
C SER A 159 63.86 -1.83 1.02
N LYS A 160 65.02 -1.24 1.26
CA LYS A 160 65.77 -0.32 0.41
C LYS A 160 65.86 -0.79 -1.05
N LEU A 161 65.34 0.00 -1.98
CA LEU A 161 65.79 -0.05 -3.37
C LEU A 161 67.09 0.75 -3.51
N LYS A 162 68.21 0.04 -3.54
CA LYS A 162 69.46 0.48 -4.18
C LYS A 162 70.11 -0.72 -4.84
N THR A 163 70.12 -0.74 -6.17
CA THR A 163 71.14 -1.41 -6.96
C THR A 163 71.52 -0.47 -8.09
N SER A 164 72.78 -0.07 -8.06
CA SER A 164 73.46 0.82 -8.98
C SER A 164 74.17 0.02 -10.10
N TYR A 165 74.18 0.63 -11.29
CA TYR A 165 75.08 0.47 -12.45
C TYR A 165 75.08 -0.82 -13.30
N ALA A 166 74.72 -0.63 -14.57
CA ALA A 166 75.63 -0.82 -15.71
C ALA A 166 75.54 0.43 -16.60
#